data_AF-A0A211ZNT4-F1
#
_entry.id   AF-A0A211ZNT4-F1
#
_cell.length_a   1.000
_cell.length_b   1.000
_cell.length_c   1.000
_cell.angle_alpha   90.00
_cell.angle_beta   90.00
_cell.angle_gamma   90.00
#
_symmetry.space_group_name_H-M   'P 1'
#
loop_
_entity.id
_entity.type
_entity.pdbx_description
1 polymer ?
#
loop_
_entity_poly.entity_id
_entity_poly.type
_entity_poly.pdbx_seq_one_letter_code
_entity_poly.pdbx_strand_id
1 'polypeptide(L)'
;MVDADTRTETALAASPDPAEADDAILSGLIELSMAMARAFQADAIAALQAGDLDRAGKAETHFSRLFLGIRRAIALRAKLCQQREEALRAGERDRDDQLALVADRRRRVAQGVTESIAAATADTETREQRTAELWERLAGDHAGRLDTADRALPIEALIRSLCRALGIPPDRAAIAAAIAGTAEAAGTAGAETARQSPTQGWFHPADAPAAGRPPPKPPGPDSS
;
A
#
# COMPACT_ATOMS: atom_id res chain seq x y z
N MET A 1 60.11 -5.51 -18.27
CA MET A 1 59.16 -4.45 -18.66
C MET A 1 57.78 -4.97 -18.29
N VAL A 2 57.38 -4.61 -17.07
CA VAL A 2 56.21 -5.10 -16.34
C VAL A 2 55.18 -3.98 -16.39
N ASP A 3 53.97 -4.25 -16.87
CA ASP A 3 52.76 -4.17 -16.05
C ASP A 3 51.51 -4.45 -16.92
N ALA A 4 50.80 -5.51 -16.55
CA ALA A 4 49.46 -5.80 -16.99
C ALA A 4 48.53 -5.26 -15.89
N ASP A 5 47.91 -4.11 -16.14
CA ASP A 5 47.04 -3.46 -15.16
C ASP A 5 45.66 -4.14 -15.17
N THR A 6 45.51 -5.08 -14.24
CA THR A 6 44.28 -5.81 -13.94
C THR A 6 43.42 -4.93 -13.03
N ARG A 7 42.65 -4.01 -13.63
CA ARG A 7 41.54 -3.37 -12.93
C ARG A 7 40.38 -4.35 -12.79
N THR A 8 40.49 -5.20 -11.79
CA THR A 8 39.35 -5.92 -11.20
C THR A 8 38.54 -4.88 -10.44
N GLU A 9 37.68 -4.16 -11.17
CA GLU A 9 36.68 -3.28 -10.58
C GLU A 9 35.72 -4.16 -9.79
N THR A 10 35.97 -4.25 -8.48
CA THR A 10 35.12 -4.97 -7.55
C THR A 10 33.88 -4.10 -7.40
N ALA A 11 32.89 -4.32 -8.26
CA ALA A 11 31.57 -3.74 -8.12
C ALA A 11 31.08 -4.09 -6.71
N LEU A 12 31.01 -3.07 -5.85
CA LEU A 12 30.46 -3.17 -4.51
C LEU A 12 29.02 -3.64 -4.70
N ALA A 13 28.78 -4.94 -4.49
CA ALA A 13 27.44 -5.50 -4.55
C ALA A 13 26.58 -4.69 -3.57
N ALA A 14 25.56 -4.01 -4.09
CA ALA A 14 24.54 -3.37 -3.28
C ALA A 14 24.09 -4.40 -2.24
N SER A 15 24.18 -4.04 -0.96
CA SER A 15 23.71 -4.90 0.11
C SER A 15 22.27 -5.31 -0.24
N PRO A 16 21.96 -6.61 -0.27
CA PRO A 16 20.62 -7.06 -0.68
C PRO A 16 19.58 -6.33 0.16
N ASP A 17 18.48 -5.96 -0.47
CA ASP A 17 17.33 -5.41 0.24
C ASP A 17 17.05 -6.34 1.42
N PRO A 18 16.94 -5.85 2.67
CA PRO A 18 16.61 -6.69 3.82
C PRO A 18 15.41 -7.59 3.55
N ALA A 19 14.47 -7.15 2.70
CA ALA A 19 13.33 -7.93 2.25
C ALA A 19 13.69 -9.14 1.36
N GLU A 20 14.67 -9.02 0.46
CA GLU A 20 15.18 -10.13 -0.35
C GLU A 20 16.04 -11.07 0.48
N ALA A 21 16.82 -10.53 1.41
CA ALA A 21 17.60 -11.31 2.37
C ALA A 21 16.69 -12.19 3.26
N ASP A 22 15.59 -11.63 3.77
CA ASP A 22 14.60 -12.38 4.57
C ASP A 22 13.91 -13.49 3.76
N ASP A 23 13.57 -13.24 2.48
CA ASP A 23 12.94 -14.25 1.62
C ASP A 23 13.91 -15.38 1.27
N ALA A 24 15.19 -15.05 1.05
CA ALA A 24 16.26 -16.03 0.83
C ALA A 24 16.49 -16.88 2.08
N ILE A 25 16.48 -16.28 3.28
CA ILE A 25 16.62 -17.00 4.56
C ILE A 25 15.42 -17.95 4.76
N LEU A 26 14.19 -17.48 4.54
CA LEU A 26 12.99 -18.32 4.67
C LEU A 26 12.97 -19.46 3.65
N SER A 27 13.41 -19.21 2.42
CA SER A 27 13.52 -20.23 1.38
C SER A 27 14.57 -21.28 1.74
N GLY A 28 15.76 -20.86 2.20
CA GLY A 28 16.80 -21.78 2.69
C GLY A 28 16.35 -22.59 3.90
N LEU A 29 15.58 -22.01 4.83
CA LEU A 29 15.00 -22.73 5.96
C LEU A 29 13.96 -23.77 5.51
N ILE A 30 13.13 -23.46 4.50
CA ILE A 30 12.17 -24.41 3.93
C ILE A 30 12.91 -25.58 3.27
N GLU A 31 13.98 -25.32 2.51
CA GLU A 31 14.78 -26.38 1.88
C GLU A 31 15.46 -27.29 2.90
N LEU A 32 16.12 -26.69 3.90
CA LEU A 32 16.78 -27.43 4.97
C LEU A 32 15.78 -28.29 5.76
N SER A 33 14.63 -27.72 6.10
CA SER A 33 13.58 -28.44 6.82
C SER A 33 12.94 -29.54 5.97
N MET A 34 12.79 -29.39 4.65
CA MET A 34 12.40 -30.51 3.78
C MET A 34 13.44 -31.63 3.77
N ALA A 35 14.74 -31.30 3.75
CA ALA A 35 15.80 -32.30 3.82
C ALA A 35 15.77 -33.06 5.15
N MET A 36 15.62 -32.35 6.28
CA MET A 36 15.48 -32.96 7.60
C MET A 36 14.22 -33.83 7.71
N ALA A 37 13.10 -33.39 7.11
CA ALA A 37 11.85 -34.15 7.12
C ALA A 37 12.00 -35.51 6.43
N ARG A 38 12.69 -35.55 5.27
CA ARG A 38 13.01 -36.79 4.56
C ARG A 38 13.91 -37.70 5.38
N ALA A 39 14.90 -37.14 6.09
CA ALA A 39 15.79 -37.91 6.95
C ALA A 39 15.04 -38.55 8.13
N PHE A 40 14.16 -37.81 8.82
CA PHE A 40 13.34 -38.35 9.89
C PHE A 40 12.36 -39.42 9.40
N GLN A 41 11.77 -39.22 8.21
CA GLN A 41 10.90 -40.23 7.60
C GLN A 41 11.68 -41.53 7.30
N ALA A 42 12.89 -41.43 6.74
CA ALA A 42 13.73 -42.58 6.46
C ALA A 42 14.15 -43.32 7.74
N ASP A 43 14.51 -42.59 8.80
CA ASP A 43 14.86 -43.16 10.11
C ASP A 43 13.67 -43.87 10.77
N ALA A 44 12.48 -43.28 10.70
CA ALA A 44 11.25 -43.89 11.19
C ALA A 44 10.94 -45.22 10.46
N ILE A 45 11.08 -45.25 9.13
CA ILE A 45 10.87 -46.47 8.33
C ILE A 45 11.90 -47.55 8.70
N ALA A 46 13.17 -47.19 8.86
CA ALA A 46 14.22 -48.12 9.24
C ALA A 46 13.99 -48.70 10.66
N ALA A 47 13.57 -47.86 11.61
CA ALA A 47 13.22 -48.29 12.96
C ALA A 47 12.02 -49.26 12.98
N LEU A 48 10.99 -48.99 12.19
CA LEU A 48 9.84 -49.88 12.04
C LEU A 48 10.24 -51.24 11.45
N GLN A 49 11.11 -51.26 10.45
CA GLN A 49 11.63 -52.50 9.86
C GLN A 49 12.46 -53.32 10.87
N ALA A 50 13.16 -52.66 11.79
CA ALA A 50 13.92 -53.28 12.87
C ALA A 50 13.06 -53.68 14.09
N GLY A 51 11.77 -53.33 14.12
CA GLY A 51 10.88 -53.56 15.27
C GLY A 51 11.14 -52.64 16.47
N ASP A 52 11.92 -51.57 16.29
CA ASP A 52 12.24 -50.60 17.34
C ASP A 52 11.19 -49.46 17.36
N LEU A 53 10.12 -49.69 18.13
CA LEU A 53 8.99 -48.76 18.24
C LEU A 53 9.35 -47.46 18.98
N ASP A 54 10.29 -47.49 19.93
CA ASP A 54 10.69 -46.28 20.67
C ASP A 54 11.44 -45.31 19.74
N ARG A 55 12.35 -45.84 18.91
CA ARG A 55 13.04 -45.04 17.89
C ARG A 55 12.09 -44.50 16.84
N ALA A 56 11.12 -45.31 16.37
CA ALA A 56 10.11 -44.87 15.42
C ALA A 56 9.25 -43.71 15.96
N GLY A 57 8.80 -43.81 17.23
CA GLY A 57 8.00 -42.75 17.88
C GLY A 57 8.78 -41.43 18.09
N LYS A 58 10.09 -41.51 18.39
CA LYS A 58 10.95 -40.31 18.46
C LYS A 58 11.08 -39.63 17.09
N ALA A 59 11.33 -40.40 16.04
CA ALA A 59 11.43 -39.88 14.67
C ALA A 59 10.13 -39.21 14.21
N GLU A 60 8.97 -39.81 14.52
CA GLU A 60 7.65 -39.20 14.27
C GLU A 60 7.49 -37.86 15.02
N THR A 61 7.82 -37.82 16.32
CA THR A 61 7.72 -36.58 17.12
C THR A 61 8.59 -35.46 16.54
N HIS A 62 9.80 -35.78 16.09
CA HIS A 62 10.68 -34.82 15.42
C HIS A 62 10.09 -34.33 14.10
N PHE A 63 9.53 -35.24 13.30
CA PHE A 63 8.85 -34.90 12.05
C PHE A 63 7.64 -33.98 12.27
N SER A 64 6.76 -34.28 13.23
CA SER A 64 5.58 -33.44 13.52
C SER A 64 5.96 -32.03 13.96
N ARG A 65 6.99 -31.89 14.81
CA ARG A 65 7.51 -30.58 15.24
C ARG A 65 8.07 -29.79 14.07
N LEU A 66 8.83 -30.46 13.20
CA LEU A 66 9.41 -29.85 12.00
C LEU A 66 8.33 -29.39 11.03
N PHE A 67 7.32 -30.22 10.77
CA PHE A 67 6.21 -29.87 9.89
C PHE A 67 5.42 -28.66 10.39
N LEU A 68 5.20 -28.56 11.71
CA LEU A 68 4.60 -27.37 12.32
C LEU A 68 5.46 -26.11 12.10
N GLY A 69 6.79 -26.24 12.23
CA GLY A 69 7.74 -25.18 11.93
C GLY A 69 7.66 -24.71 10.47
N ILE A 70 7.61 -25.65 9.53
CA ILE A 70 7.46 -25.37 8.09
C ILE A 70 6.16 -24.61 7.80
N ARG A 71 5.03 -25.06 8.35
CA ARG A 71 3.73 -24.37 8.15
C ARG A 71 3.76 -22.94 8.67
N ARG A 72 4.41 -22.71 9.82
CA ARG A 72 4.58 -21.36 10.38
C ARG A 72 5.47 -20.48 9.51
N ALA A 73 6.57 -21.01 8.99
CA ALA A 73 7.46 -20.29 8.08
C ALA A 73 6.75 -19.90 6.78
N ILE A 74 5.97 -20.82 6.18
CA ILE A 74 5.16 -20.54 4.99
C ILE A 74 4.11 -19.46 5.27
N ALA A 75 3.40 -19.56 6.40
CA ALA A 75 2.41 -18.55 6.79
C ALA A 75 3.05 -17.17 7.01
N LEU A 76 4.24 -17.12 7.60
CA LEU A 76 4.99 -15.87 7.79
C LEU A 76 5.41 -15.27 6.44
N ARG A 77 5.93 -16.09 5.53
CA ARG A 77 6.29 -15.65 4.16
C ARG A 77 5.08 -15.06 3.44
N ALA A 78 3.95 -15.76 3.46
CA ALA A 78 2.71 -15.28 2.83
C ALA A 78 2.27 -13.92 3.41
N LYS A 79 2.34 -13.76 4.73
CA LYS A 79 2.03 -12.49 5.40
C LYS A 79 2.98 -11.36 4.98
N LEU A 80 4.28 -11.62 4.89
CA LEU A 80 5.26 -10.61 4.46
C LEU A 80 5.05 -10.20 3.00
N CYS A 81 4.76 -11.15 2.10
CA CYS A 81 4.39 -10.85 0.72
C CYS A 81 3.16 -9.95 0.66
N GLN A 82 2.11 -10.29 1.41
CA GLN A 82 0.90 -9.48 1.49
C GLN A 82 1.20 -8.04 1.98
N GLN A 83 1.99 -7.89 3.03
CA GLN A 83 2.37 -6.57 3.55
C GLN A 83 3.13 -5.72 2.53
N ARG A 84 4.01 -6.34 1.73
CA ARG A 84 4.73 -5.64 0.65
C ARG A 84 3.78 -5.17 -0.43
N GLU A 85 2.87 -6.03 -0.88
CA GLU A 85 1.88 -5.64 -1.88
C GLU A 85 0.96 -4.52 -1.36
N GLU A 86 0.56 -4.57 -0.10
CA GLU A 86 -0.24 -3.50 0.52
C GLU A 86 0.53 -2.17 0.58
N ALA A 87 1.82 -2.21 0.94
CA ALA A 87 2.67 -1.01 0.94
C ALA A 87 2.88 -0.43 -0.47
N LEU A 88 3.07 -1.29 -1.47
CA LEU A 88 3.16 -0.87 -2.87
C LEU A 88 1.86 -0.20 -3.34
N ARG A 89 0.72 -0.85 -3.08
CA ARG A 89 -0.61 -0.31 -3.41
C ARG A 89 -0.90 0.99 -2.67
N ALA A 90 -0.46 1.13 -1.42
CA ALA A 90 -0.58 2.39 -0.67
C ALA A 90 0.25 3.50 -1.32
N GLY A 91 1.50 3.21 -1.69
CA GLY A 91 2.35 4.19 -2.39
C GLY A 91 1.84 4.55 -3.79
N GLU A 92 1.18 3.64 -4.50
CA GLU A 92 0.49 3.94 -5.77
C GLU A 92 -0.69 4.89 -5.55
N ARG A 93 -1.55 4.59 -4.55
CA ARG A 93 -2.66 5.47 -4.19
C ARG A 93 -2.19 6.86 -3.79
N ASP A 94 -1.14 6.96 -2.97
CA ASP A 94 -0.58 8.24 -2.57
C ASP A 94 -0.07 9.06 -3.77
N ARG A 95 0.51 8.40 -4.78
CA ARG A 95 0.93 9.06 -6.02
C ARG A 95 -0.27 9.51 -6.84
N ASP A 96 -1.28 8.66 -6.99
CA ASP A 96 -2.51 8.99 -7.72
C ASP A 96 -3.25 10.15 -7.05
N ASP A 97 -3.35 10.15 -5.73
CA ASP A 97 -3.93 11.23 -4.93
C ASP A 97 -3.14 12.53 -5.10
N GLN A 98 -1.80 12.47 -5.09
CA GLN A 98 -0.96 13.63 -5.37
C GLN A 98 -1.17 14.17 -6.80
N LEU A 99 -1.27 13.29 -7.80
CA LEU A 99 -1.54 13.67 -9.19
C LEU A 99 -2.93 14.30 -9.31
N ALA A 100 -3.93 13.75 -8.63
CA ALA A 100 -5.28 14.29 -8.58
C ALA A 100 -5.32 15.69 -7.93
N LEU A 101 -4.59 15.89 -6.83
CA LEU A 101 -4.47 17.19 -6.17
C LEU A 101 -3.79 18.23 -7.07
N VAL A 102 -2.73 17.86 -7.78
CA VAL A 102 -2.05 18.76 -8.73
C VAL A 102 -2.99 19.12 -9.89
N ALA A 103 -3.70 18.14 -10.45
CA ALA A 103 -4.66 18.36 -11.53
C ALA A 103 -5.84 19.24 -11.10
N ASP A 104 -6.43 18.97 -9.93
CA ASP A 104 -7.51 19.79 -9.37
C ASP A 104 -7.07 21.23 -9.13
N ARG A 105 -5.86 21.41 -8.57
CA ARG A 105 -5.31 22.74 -8.33
C ARG A 105 -5.09 23.51 -9.63
N ARG A 106 -4.52 22.87 -10.66
CA ARG A 106 -4.36 23.47 -12.01
C ARG A 106 -5.70 23.86 -12.61
N ARG A 107 -6.71 22.99 -12.48
CA ARG A 107 -8.08 23.27 -12.92
C ARG A 107 -8.64 24.52 -12.24
N ARG A 108 -8.50 24.65 -10.92
CA ARG A 108 -8.94 25.83 -10.17
C ARG A 108 -8.24 27.11 -10.61
N VAL A 109 -6.92 27.06 -10.84
CA VAL A 109 -6.17 28.21 -11.36
C VAL A 109 -6.66 28.60 -12.76
N ALA A 110 -6.81 27.63 -13.67
CA ALA A 110 -7.30 27.86 -15.02
C ALA A 110 -8.72 28.47 -15.02
N GLN A 111 -9.61 27.97 -14.16
CA GLN A 111 -10.96 28.52 -13.99
C GLN A 111 -10.92 29.98 -13.53
N GLY A 112 -10.19 30.28 -12.45
CA GLY A 112 -10.12 31.65 -11.92
C GLY A 112 -9.51 32.66 -12.90
N VAL A 113 -8.52 32.23 -13.71
CA VAL A 113 -7.97 33.09 -14.78
C VAL A 113 -8.96 33.25 -15.92
N THR A 114 -9.64 32.18 -16.37
CA THR A 114 -10.64 32.24 -17.45
C THR A 114 -11.80 33.16 -17.09
N GLU A 115 -12.30 33.08 -15.84
CA GLU A 115 -13.34 33.98 -15.33
C GLU A 115 -12.86 35.43 -15.23
N SER A 116 -11.59 35.66 -14.86
CA SER A 116 -10.99 37.00 -14.88
C SER A 116 -10.86 37.55 -16.31
N ILE A 117 -10.51 36.71 -17.29
CA ILE A 117 -10.50 37.08 -18.72
C ILE A 117 -11.90 37.50 -19.16
N ALA A 118 -12.93 36.71 -18.79
CA ALA A 118 -14.31 36.97 -19.14
C ALA A 118 -14.83 38.29 -18.54
N ALA A 119 -14.49 38.57 -17.28
CA ALA A 119 -14.86 39.82 -16.61
C ALA A 119 -14.18 41.06 -17.22
N ALA A 120 -12.94 40.92 -17.68
CA ALA A 120 -12.14 42.03 -18.20
C ALA A 120 -12.32 42.30 -19.70
N THR A 121 -12.87 41.35 -20.46
CA THR A 121 -12.89 41.39 -21.92
C THR A 121 -14.32 41.21 -22.42
N ALA A 122 -14.94 42.29 -22.90
CA ALA A 122 -16.28 42.25 -23.49
C ALA A 122 -16.28 41.65 -24.90
N ASP A 123 -15.22 41.89 -25.66
CA ASP A 123 -15.01 41.34 -27.00
C ASP A 123 -14.72 39.83 -26.96
N THR A 124 -15.40 39.08 -27.82
CA THR A 124 -15.30 37.62 -27.85
C THR A 124 -14.02 37.15 -28.51
N GLU A 125 -13.55 37.83 -29.56
CA GLU A 125 -12.31 37.47 -30.26
C GLU A 125 -11.09 37.65 -29.36
N THR A 126 -10.99 38.79 -28.67
CA THR A 126 -9.93 39.05 -27.68
C THR A 126 -10.00 38.09 -26.49
N ARG A 127 -11.21 37.66 -26.08
CA ARG A 127 -11.41 36.68 -25.00
C ARG A 127 -10.89 35.30 -25.39
N GLU A 128 -11.23 34.84 -26.60
CA GLU A 128 -10.79 33.57 -27.14
C GLU A 128 -9.27 33.55 -27.33
N GLN A 129 -8.68 34.62 -27.86
CA GLN A 129 -7.23 34.75 -28.01
C GLN A 129 -6.50 34.65 -26.66
N ARG A 130 -6.99 35.36 -25.63
CA ARG A 130 -6.41 35.31 -24.26
C ARG A 130 -6.59 33.95 -23.60
N THR A 131 -7.68 33.27 -23.88
CA THR A 131 -7.94 31.91 -23.36
C THR A 131 -7.01 30.90 -24.04
N ALA A 132 -6.77 31.05 -25.35
CA ALA A 132 -5.80 30.24 -26.08
C ALA A 132 -4.37 30.44 -25.54
N GLU A 133 -3.97 31.69 -25.29
CA GLU A 133 -2.66 32.02 -24.69
C GLU A 133 -2.50 31.40 -23.29
N LEU A 134 -3.56 31.38 -22.48
CA LEU A 134 -3.57 30.71 -21.18
C LEU A 134 -3.31 29.20 -21.33
N TRP A 135 -4.00 28.52 -22.25
CA TRP A 135 -3.83 27.08 -22.45
C TRP A 135 -2.45 26.73 -23.01
N GLU A 136 -1.90 27.54 -23.90
CA GLU A 136 -0.53 27.38 -24.41
C GLU A 136 0.50 27.46 -23.27
N ARG A 137 0.33 28.42 -22.35
CA ARG A 137 1.20 28.56 -21.17
C ARG A 137 1.05 27.43 -20.15
N LEU A 138 -0.16 26.87 -20.02
CA LEU A 138 -0.41 25.72 -19.14
C LEU A 138 0.04 24.38 -19.77
N ALA A 139 0.12 24.28 -21.09
CA ALA A 139 0.48 23.05 -21.81
C ALA A 139 1.96 22.98 -22.24
N GLY A 140 2.65 24.10 -22.45
CA GLY A 140 4.05 24.13 -22.91
C GLY A 140 5.09 23.87 -21.81
N ASP A 141 6.39 24.04 -22.13
CA ASP A 141 7.56 23.87 -21.21
C ASP A 141 7.47 24.67 -19.89
N HIS A 142 6.55 25.63 -19.83
CA HIS A 142 6.23 26.39 -18.63
C HIS A 142 5.45 25.58 -17.60
N ALA A 143 4.82 24.45 -17.99
CA ALA A 143 4.07 23.55 -17.12
C ALA A 143 4.95 22.95 -16.01
N GLY A 144 6.23 22.65 -16.27
CA GLY A 144 7.16 22.14 -15.25
C GLY A 144 7.62 23.20 -14.24
N ARG A 145 7.81 24.44 -14.71
CA ARG A 145 8.14 25.60 -13.85
C ARG A 145 6.93 26.04 -13.03
N LEU A 146 5.75 26.01 -13.65
CA LEU A 146 4.46 26.19 -13.01
C LEU A 146 4.21 25.07 -12.02
N ASP A 147 4.52 23.80 -12.29
CA ASP A 147 4.37 22.71 -11.31
C ASP A 147 5.18 22.93 -10.04
N THR A 148 6.38 23.47 -10.19
CA THR A 148 7.26 23.79 -9.06
C THR A 148 6.72 25.00 -8.29
N ALA A 149 6.21 26.02 -9.00
CA ALA A 149 5.54 27.18 -8.40
C ALA A 149 4.14 26.86 -7.84
N ASP A 150 3.49 25.84 -8.40
CA ASP A 150 2.17 25.31 -8.05
C ASP A 150 2.24 24.60 -6.71
N ARG A 151 3.40 24.05 -6.36
CA ARG A 151 3.63 23.52 -5.01
C ARG A 151 4.01 24.61 -3.99
N ALA A 152 4.53 25.75 -4.44
CA ALA A 152 5.14 26.76 -3.56
C ALA A 152 4.23 27.95 -3.21
N LEU A 153 3.28 28.32 -4.09
CA LEU A 153 2.42 29.49 -3.91
C LEU A 153 0.98 29.12 -3.56
N PRO A 154 0.21 29.98 -2.88
CA PRO A 154 -1.24 29.81 -2.77
C PRO A 154 -1.91 30.02 -4.14
N ILE A 155 -3.04 29.33 -4.38
CA ILE A 155 -3.83 29.40 -5.63
C ILE A 155 -4.11 30.85 -6.05
N GLU A 156 -4.47 31.68 -5.07
CA GLU A 156 -4.72 33.11 -5.22
C GLU A 156 -3.55 33.89 -5.84
N ALA A 157 -2.32 33.64 -5.37
CA ALA A 157 -1.13 34.32 -5.84
C ALA A 157 -0.82 33.95 -7.29
N LEU A 158 -1.06 32.70 -7.66
CA LEU A 158 -0.88 32.21 -9.02
C LEU A 158 -1.88 32.78 -10.01
N ILE A 159 -3.17 32.82 -9.64
CA ILE A 159 -4.19 33.44 -10.47
C ILE A 159 -3.81 34.89 -10.75
N ARG A 160 -3.39 35.64 -9.72
CA ARG A 160 -2.91 37.02 -9.89
C ARG A 160 -1.67 37.14 -10.75
N SER A 161 -0.68 36.26 -10.59
CA SER A 161 0.54 36.32 -11.41
C SER A 161 0.22 36.03 -12.88
N LEU A 162 -0.66 35.06 -13.15
CA LEU A 162 -1.06 34.72 -14.51
C LEU A 162 -1.91 35.83 -15.14
N CYS A 163 -2.85 36.42 -14.40
CA CYS A 163 -3.63 37.57 -14.88
C CYS A 163 -2.71 38.74 -15.26
N ARG A 164 -1.73 39.08 -14.42
CA ARG A 164 -0.73 40.13 -14.74
C ARG A 164 0.08 39.78 -15.97
N ALA A 165 0.48 38.53 -16.11
CA ALA A 165 1.27 38.06 -17.25
C ALA A 165 0.47 38.02 -18.57
N LEU A 166 -0.86 38.04 -18.51
CA LEU A 166 -1.77 38.19 -19.65
C LEU A 166 -2.22 39.66 -19.86
N GLY A 167 -1.78 40.59 -19.01
CA GLY A 167 -2.15 42.00 -19.09
C GLY A 167 -3.60 42.29 -18.66
N ILE A 168 -4.17 41.48 -17.78
CA ILE A 168 -5.59 41.53 -17.38
C ILE A 168 -5.71 41.88 -15.89
N PRO A 169 -6.67 42.74 -15.48
CA PRO A 169 -6.94 42.95 -14.07
C PRO A 169 -7.48 41.65 -13.43
N PRO A 170 -6.89 41.19 -12.31
CA PRO A 170 -7.40 40.02 -11.60
C PRO A 170 -8.76 40.33 -10.99
N ASP A 171 -9.78 39.52 -11.31
CA ASP A 171 -11.12 39.69 -10.74
C ASP A 171 -11.22 39.04 -9.34
N ARG A 172 -11.80 39.77 -8.38
CA ARG A 172 -11.87 39.29 -6.99
C ARG A 172 -12.91 38.19 -6.80
N ALA A 173 -14.02 38.24 -7.54
CA ALA A 173 -15.08 37.24 -7.44
C ALA A 173 -14.63 35.91 -8.04
N ALA A 174 -14.01 35.95 -9.22
CA ALA A 174 -13.39 34.81 -9.89
C ALA A 174 -12.32 34.12 -9.03
N ILE A 175 -11.45 34.91 -8.39
CA ILE A 175 -10.44 34.40 -7.46
C ILE A 175 -11.09 33.70 -6.26
N ALA A 176 -12.12 34.31 -5.66
CA ALA A 176 -12.81 33.72 -4.53
C ALA A 176 -13.51 32.40 -4.90
N ALA A 177 -14.17 32.33 -6.06
CA ALA A 177 -14.81 31.14 -6.58
C ALA A 177 -13.79 30.00 -6.82
N ALA A 178 -12.66 30.32 -7.44
CA ALA A 178 -11.58 29.36 -7.68
C ALA A 178 -10.96 28.81 -6.39
N ILE A 179 -10.82 29.63 -5.34
CA ILE A 179 -10.28 29.18 -4.04
C ILE A 179 -11.28 28.32 -3.28
N ALA A 180 -12.55 28.74 -3.24
CA ALA A 180 -13.63 27.98 -2.62
C ALA A 180 -13.74 26.57 -3.24
N GLY A 181 -13.35 26.45 -4.52
CA GLY A 181 -13.49 25.24 -5.30
C GLY A 181 -14.95 25.01 -5.66
N THR A 182 -15.19 24.37 -6.78
CA THR A 182 -16.52 23.83 -7.08
C THR A 182 -16.74 22.62 -6.18
N ALA A 183 -17.28 22.83 -4.98
CA ALA A 183 -17.96 21.78 -4.24
C ALA A 183 -19.24 21.44 -5.00
N GLU A 184 -19.15 20.54 -5.98
CA GLU A 184 -20.19 19.82 -6.76
C GLU A 184 -19.45 19.26 -7.99
N ALA A 185 -19.16 17.97 -8.15
CA ALA A 185 -20.06 16.83 -8.05
C ALA A 185 -19.35 15.58 -7.47
N ALA A 186 -19.63 15.31 -6.19
CA ALA A 186 -19.56 13.97 -5.63
C ALA A 186 -20.90 13.72 -4.93
N GLY A 187 -21.92 13.40 -5.72
CA GLY A 187 -23.23 13.06 -5.17
C GLY A 187 -24.37 13.21 -6.17
N THR A 188 -24.59 12.18 -6.99
CA THR A 188 -25.90 11.49 -7.12
C THR A 188 -25.82 10.42 -8.20
N ALA A 189 -25.55 9.18 -7.80
CA ALA A 189 -26.15 7.97 -8.38
C ALA A 189 -25.76 6.77 -7.50
N GLY A 190 -26.33 6.73 -6.31
CA GLY A 190 -26.23 5.60 -5.39
C GLY A 190 -27.47 5.56 -4.52
N ALA A 191 -28.64 5.68 -5.14
CA ALA A 191 -29.92 5.45 -4.50
C ALA A 191 -29.96 4.00 -4.01
N GLU A 192 -29.60 3.83 -2.75
CA GLU A 192 -30.41 3.15 -1.74
C GLU A 192 -31.55 2.32 -2.33
N THR A 193 -31.19 1.12 -2.80
CA THR A 193 -32.13 0.01 -2.88
C THR A 193 -31.50 -1.17 -2.15
N ALA A 194 -31.30 -1.00 -0.84
CA ALA A 194 -31.10 -2.12 0.06
C ALA A 194 -32.41 -2.91 0.15
N ARG A 195 -32.66 -3.78 -0.84
CA ARG A 195 -33.54 -4.92 -0.66
C ARG A 195 -32.94 -5.78 0.44
N GLN A 196 -33.57 -5.70 1.60
CA GLN A 196 -33.52 -6.74 2.61
C GLN A 196 -33.98 -8.06 1.96
N SER A 197 -33.07 -9.03 1.92
CA SER A 197 -33.39 -10.45 1.96
C SER A 197 -32.41 -11.12 2.92
N PRO A 198 -32.88 -11.83 3.95
CA PRO A 198 -32.03 -12.44 4.96
C PRO A 198 -31.60 -13.82 4.48
N THR A 199 -30.29 -14.03 4.35
CA THR A 199 -29.76 -15.40 4.25
C THR A 199 -28.48 -15.54 5.05
N GLN A 200 -28.61 -16.33 6.11
CA GLN A 200 -27.70 -17.42 6.47
C GLN A 200 -26.30 -17.04 6.97
N GLY A 201 -26.18 -16.99 8.30
CA GLY A 201 -25.54 -18.10 9.01
C GLY A 201 -24.11 -18.41 8.60
N TRP A 202 -23.17 -17.63 9.12
CA TRP A 202 -21.77 -18.05 9.16
C TRP A 202 -21.49 -18.78 10.47
N PHE A 203 -20.88 -19.95 10.29
CA PHE A 203 -20.51 -20.93 11.28
C PHE A 203 -19.64 -20.33 12.39
N HIS A 204 -20.09 -20.50 13.64
CA HIS A 204 -19.21 -20.58 14.80
C HIS A 204 -18.52 -21.95 14.80
N PRO A 205 -17.20 -22.04 15.04
CA PRO A 205 -16.63 -23.29 15.52
C PRO A 205 -17.22 -23.59 16.89
N ALA A 206 -17.91 -24.73 17.00
CA ALA A 206 -18.36 -25.27 18.26
C ALA A 206 -17.15 -25.85 19.00
N ASP A 207 -16.70 -25.17 20.05
CA ASP A 207 -15.89 -25.82 21.07
C ASP A 207 -16.79 -26.75 21.89
N ALA A 208 -16.40 -28.02 21.92
CA ALA A 208 -16.98 -29.10 22.70
C ALA A 208 -16.52 -29.05 24.18
N PRO A 209 -16.75 -30.11 24.96
CA PRO A 209 -17.92 -30.38 25.78
C PRO A 209 -17.74 -29.92 27.24
N ALA A 210 -18.87 -29.81 27.95
CA ALA A 210 -18.92 -29.59 29.38
C ALA A 210 -18.17 -30.69 30.17
N ALA A 211 -16.99 -30.36 30.69
CA ALA A 211 -16.32 -31.11 31.74
C ALA A 211 -15.67 -30.13 32.72
N GLY A 212 -16.05 -30.22 34.00
CA GLY A 212 -15.28 -29.64 35.10
C GLY A 212 -15.94 -28.49 35.85
N ARG A 213 -17.07 -28.75 36.52
CA ARG A 213 -17.34 -28.05 37.78
C ARG A 213 -16.59 -28.80 38.87
N PRO A 214 -15.59 -28.22 39.56
CA PRO A 214 -14.98 -28.90 40.70
C PRO A 214 -16.02 -29.04 41.82
N PRO A 215 -16.12 -30.20 42.49
CA PRO A 215 -17.00 -30.34 43.64
C PRO A 215 -16.52 -29.45 44.81
N PRO A 216 -17.44 -28.97 45.67
CA PRO A 216 -17.06 -28.18 46.84
C PRO A 216 -16.23 -29.02 47.82
N LYS A 217 -15.24 -28.35 48.41
CA LYS A 217 -14.29 -28.90 49.38
C LYS A 217 -15.03 -29.36 50.66
N PRO A 218 -14.79 -30.57 51.20
CA PRO A 218 -15.38 -30.98 52.47
C PRO A 218 -14.79 -30.16 53.63
N PRO A 219 -15.57 -29.91 54.71
CA PRO A 219 -15.09 -29.23 55.90
C PRO A 219 -14.02 -30.05 56.60
N GLY A 220 -12.94 -29.38 57.02
CA GLY A 220 -11.83 -30.00 57.75
C GLY A 220 -12.27 -30.51 59.12
N PRO A 221 -11.56 -31.50 59.69
CA PRO A 221 -11.90 -32.03 61.00
C PRO A 221 -11.62 -30.97 62.07
N ASP A 222 -12.64 -30.72 62.90
CA ASP A 222 -12.47 -30.00 64.15
C ASP A 222 -11.46 -30.76 65.02
N SER A 223 -10.52 -30.00 65.57
CA SER A 223 -9.55 -30.49 66.53
C SER A 223 -10.26 -30.92 67.82
N SER A 224 -10.04 -32.16 68.24
CA SER A 224 -10.03 -32.62 69.65
C SER A 224 -9.36 -33.98 69.74
#